data_AF-A0A552F4Q6-F1
#
_entry.id   AF-A0A552F4Q6-F1
#
_cell.length_a   1.000
_cell.length_b   1.000
_cell.length_c   1.000
_cell.angle_alpha   90.00
_cell.angle_beta   90.00
_cell.angle_gamma   90.00
#
_symmetry.space_group_name_H-M   'P 1'
#
loop_
_entity.id
_entity.type
_entity.pdbx_description
1 polymer ?
#
loop_
_entity_poly.entity_id
_entity_poly.type
_entity_poly.pdbx_seq_one_letter_code
_entity_poly.pdbx_strand_id
1 'polypeptide(L)'
;MKAYEFQTTINKGIVEIPSDYLRDLEKDQDVRVILLTEDGEAKKQNDTEKMKSKLSEFLLLPELEEDEILFERDKDTGREIF
;
A
#
# COMPACT_ATOMS: atom_id res chain seq x y z
N MET A 1 19.59 7.50 22.31
CA MET A 1 18.42 7.91 21.49
C MET A 1 17.18 7.75 22.36
N LYS A 2 16.45 8.84 22.65
CA LYS A 2 15.19 8.78 23.41
C LYS A 2 14.03 8.86 22.42
N ALA A 3 13.07 7.96 22.55
CA ALA A 3 11.83 7.98 21.77
C ALA A 3 10.69 8.40 22.70
N TYR A 4 9.84 9.28 22.21
CA TYR A 4 8.67 9.77 22.92
C TYR A 4 7.43 9.35 22.14
N GLU A 5 6.48 8.71 22.82
CA GLU A 5 5.21 8.27 22.26
C GLU A 5 4.08 9.04 22.93
N PHE A 6 3.18 9.59 22.13
CA PHE A 6 1.96 10.23 22.58
C PHE A 6 0.86 9.99 21.56
N GLN A 7 -0.38 9.89 22.05
CA GLN A 7 -1.57 9.80 21.21
C GLN A 7 -2.21 11.19 21.13
N THR A 8 -2.47 11.66 19.92
CA THR A 8 -3.18 12.93 19.69
C THR A 8 -4.10 12.80 18.49
N THR A 9 -5.04 13.73 18.37
CA THR A 9 -5.96 13.79 17.23
C THR A 9 -5.54 14.90 16.29
N ILE A 10 -5.75 14.68 14.99
CA ILE A 10 -5.50 15.70 13.98
C ILE A 10 -6.70 16.67 13.97
N ASN A 11 -6.46 17.93 14.29
CA ASN A 11 -7.47 18.99 14.21
C ASN A 11 -7.09 19.96 13.08
N LYS A 12 -7.94 20.07 12.05
CA LYS A 12 -7.69 20.92 10.86
C LYS A 12 -6.33 20.69 10.18
N GLY A 13 -5.83 19.45 10.18
CA GLY A 13 -4.53 19.10 9.60
C GLY A 13 -3.32 19.44 10.48
N ILE A 14 -3.54 19.90 11.71
CA ILE A 14 -2.49 20.18 12.69
C ILE A 14 -2.42 19.02 13.70
N VAL A 15 -1.21 18.53 13.93
CA VAL A 15 -0.87 17.58 14.99
C VAL A 15 -0.29 18.40 16.15
N GLU A 16 -1.00 18.44 17.27
CA GLU A 16 -0.52 19.14 18.46
C GLU A 16 0.38 18.21 19.29
N ILE A 17 1.65 18.60 19.44
CA ILE A 17 2.62 17.92 20.29
C ILE A 17 2.49 18.49 21.71
N PRO A 18 2.23 17.66 22.74
CA PRO A 18 2.13 18.17 24.11
C PRO A 18 3.46 18.77 24.58
N SER A 19 3.40 19.93 25.25
CA SER A 19 4.58 20.68 25.67
C SER A 19 5.47 19.94 26.66
N ASP A 20 4.94 18.94 27.37
CA ASP A 20 5.71 18.17 28.34
C ASP A 20 6.83 17.35 27.68
N TYR A 21 6.62 16.93 26.43
CA TYR A 21 7.65 16.25 25.63
C TYR A 21 8.74 17.20 25.10
N LEU A 22 8.49 18.51 25.12
CA LEU A 22 9.43 19.53 24.65
C LEU A 22 10.35 20.03 25.77
N ARG A 23 10.02 19.79 27.03
CA ARG A 23 10.81 20.26 28.19
C ARG A 23 12.17 19.58 28.29
N ASP A 24 12.26 18.35 27.79
CA ASP A 24 13.47 17.55 27.81
C ASP A 24 14.38 17.78 26.59
N LEU A 25 13.94 18.62 25.64
CA LEU A 25 14.69 18.92 24.42
C LEU A 25 15.58 20.14 24.64
N GLU A 26 16.85 20.00 24.29
CA GLU A 26 17.80 21.12 24.30
C GLU A 26 17.62 22.00 23.07
N LYS A 27 18.05 23.26 23.18
CA LYS A 27 18.03 24.20 22.06
C LYS A 27 18.93 23.67 20.94
N ASP A 28 18.45 23.77 19.70
CA ASP A 28 19.17 23.38 18.47
C ASP A 28 19.44 21.86 18.35
N GLN A 29 18.66 21.03 19.07
CA GLN A 29 18.73 19.58 18.98
C GLN A 29 17.99 19.05 17.74
N ASP A 30 18.63 18.15 16.98
CA ASP A 30 17.98 17.45 15.88
C ASP A 30 16.94 16.44 16.39
N VAL A 31 15.69 16.58 15.95
CA VAL A 31 14.57 15.72 16.34
C VAL A 31 13.99 15.04 15.11
N ARG A 32 13.78 13.72 15.18
CA ARG A 32 13.05 12.94 14.18
C ARG A 32 11.65 12.64 14.70
N VAL A 33 10.63 13.06 13.93
CA VAL A 33 9.21 12.80 14.25
C VAL A 33 8.72 11.64 13.39
N ILE A 34 8.09 10.64 14.02
CA ILE A 34 7.44 9.51 13.36
C ILE A 34 5.96 9.57 13.71
N LEU A 35 5.08 9.64 12.71
CA LEU A 35 3.64 9.62 12.89
C LEU A 35 3.13 8.21 12.62
N LEU A 36 2.58 7.57 13.66
CA LEU A 36 1.91 6.29 13.57
C LEU A 36 0.41 6.55 13.70
N THR A 37 -0.35 6.23 12.65
CA THR A 37 -1.80 6.25 12.69
C THR A 37 -2.28 4.84 13.00
N GLU A 38 -3.11 4.66 14.03
CA GLU A 38 -3.91 3.44 14.13
C GLU A 38 -4.70 3.32 12.82
N ASP A 39 -4.70 2.15 12.19
CA ASP A 39 -5.36 1.87 10.90
C ASP A 39 -6.88 2.10 10.97
N GLY A 40 -7.28 3.37 11.00
CA GLY A 40 -8.53 3.81 10.43
C GLY A 40 -8.19 4.13 8.99
N GLU A 41 -8.64 3.26 8.09
CA GLU A 41 -8.60 3.41 6.63
C GLU A 41 -8.28 4.85 6.27
N ALA A 42 -7.05 5.10 5.79
CA ALA A 42 -6.75 6.38 5.18
C ALA A 42 -7.90 6.63 4.21
N LYS A 43 -8.79 7.57 4.54
CA LYS A 43 -9.70 8.16 3.57
C LYS A 43 -8.76 8.82 2.59
N LYS A 44 -8.32 8.03 1.60
CA LYS A 44 -7.78 8.48 0.35
C LYS A 44 -8.84 9.46 -0.13
N GLN A 45 -8.58 10.75 0.07
CA GLN A 45 -9.36 11.78 -0.56
C GLN A 45 -9.16 11.56 -2.05
N ASN A 46 -10.18 10.94 -2.64
CA ASN A 46 -10.57 10.99 -4.04
C ASN A 46 -9.46 10.68 -5.05
N ASP A 47 -9.13 9.39 -5.21
CA ASP A 47 -8.85 8.78 -6.52
C ASP A 47 -8.65 7.25 -6.40
N THR A 48 -9.47 6.56 -5.58
CA THR A 48 -9.38 5.08 -5.50
C THR A 48 -10.74 4.41 -5.33
N GLU A 49 -11.82 5.05 -5.77
CA GLU A 49 -13.05 4.33 -6.15
C GLU A 49 -13.07 3.93 -7.64
N LYS A 50 -12.08 4.37 -8.42
CA LYS A 50 -11.78 3.84 -9.76
C LYS A 50 -10.45 3.12 -9.75
N MET A 51 -10.46 1.88 -9.27
CA MET A 51 -9.68 0.77 -9.83
C MET A 51 -9.77 -0.42 -8.87
N LYS A 52 -10.97 -1.02 -8.82
CA LYS A 52 -11.03 -2.49 -8.85
C LYS A 52 -10.81 -2.96 -10.30
N SER A 53 -9.84 -2.38 -11.00
CA SER A 53 -9.38 -2.91 -12.27
C SER A 53 -8.84 -4.30 -11.95
N LYS A 54 -9.46 -5.32 -12.53
CA LYS A 54 -8.96 -6.68 -12.35
C LYS A 54 -7.53 -6.71 -12.88
N LEU A 55 -6.64 -7.48 -12.24
CA LEU A 55 -5.24 -7.61 -12.70
C LEU A 55 -5.15 -7.97 -14.19
N SER A 56 -6.18 -8.63 -14.74
CA SER A 56 -6.37 -8.92 -16.16
C SER A 56 -6.41 -7.70 -17.08
N GLU A 57 -6.72 -6.49 -16.59
CA GLU A 57 -6.74 -5.26 -17.39
C GLU A 57 -5.34 -4.71 -17.65
N PHE A 58 -4.33 -5.15 -16.89
CA PHE A 58 -2.92 -4.79 -17.08
C PHE A 58 -2.12 -5.88 -17.79
N LEU A 59 -2.73 -7.04 -18.03
CA LEU A 59 -2.12 -8.12 -18.79
C LEU A 59 -2.37 -7.86 -20.28
N LEU A 60 -1.31 -7.52 -20.99
CA LEU A 60 -1.31 -7.55 -22.45
C LEU A 60 -1.34 -9.04 -22.85
N LEU A 61 -2.52 -9.55 -23.19
CA LEU A 61 -2.63 -10.86 -23.80
C LEU A 61 -2.15 -10.76 -25.26
N PRO A 62 -1.30 -11.68 -25.73
CA PRO A 62 -1.00 -11.78 -27.15
C PRO A 62 -2.29 -12.04 -27.93
N GLU A 63 -2.37 -11.53 -29.16
CA GLU A 63 -3.44 -11.88 -30.09
C GLU A 63 -3.25 -13.36 -30.46
N LEU A 64 -4.03 -14.23 -29.82
CA LEU A 64 -4.08 -15.65 -30.14
C LEU A 64 -4.98 -15.84 -31.36
N GLU A 65 -4.52 -16.60 -32.35
CA GLU A 65 -5.38 -16.99 -33.47
C GLU A 65 -6.43 -18.00 -32.98
N GLU A 66 -7.66 -17.93 -33.49
CA GLU A 66 -8.78 -18.78 -33.01
C GLU A 66 -8.50 -20.28 -33.15
N ASP A 67 -7.59 -20.65 -34.06
CA ASP A 67 -7.19 -22.04 -34.35
C ASP A 67 -5.80 -22.41 -33.78
N GLU A 68 -5.20 -21.56 -32.92
CA GLU A 68 -3.89 -21.84 -32.34
C GLU A 68 -4.00 -22.90 -31.23
N ILE A 69 -3.46 -24.10 -31.50
CA ILE A 69 -3.39 -25.19 -30.53
C ILE A 69 -2.22 -24.92 -29.57
N LEU A 70 -2.51 -24.22 -28.47
CA LEU A 70 -1.49 -23.85 -27.47
C LEU A 70 -1.09 -24.99 -26.54
N PHE A 71 -1.95 -26.00 -26.39
CA PHE A 71 -1.75 -27.11 -25.47
C PHE A 71 -2.30 -28.41 -26.08
N GLU A 72 -1.42 -29.22 -26.68
CA GLU A 72 -1.77 -30.59 -27.04
C GLU A 72 -1.65 -31.50 -25.82
N ARG A 73 -2.69 -32.30 -25.56
CA ARG A 73 -2.70 -33.25 -24.45
C ARG A 73 -2.79 -34.68 -24.96
N ASP A 74 -1.93 -35.52 -24.40
CA ASP A 74 -1.96 -36.95 -24.60
C ASP A 74 -3.28 -37.53 -24.06
N LYS A 75 -3.98 -38.28 -24.91
CA LYS A 75 -5.32 -38.81 -24.60
C LYS A 75 -5.31 -39.87 -23.52
N ASP A 76 -4.20 -40.57 -23.34
CA ASP A 76 -4.09 -41.71 -22.43
C ASP A 76 -3.56 -41.29 -21.05
N THR A 77 -2.65 -40.32 -21.01
CA THR A 77 -2.00 -39.86 -19.77
C THR A 77 -2.48 -38.49 -19.29
N GLY A 78 -3.17 -37.73 -20.14
CA GLY A 78 -3.63 -36.38 -19.85
C GLY A 78 -2.52 -35.35 -19.69
N ARG A 79 -1.27 -35.70 -20.05
CA ARG A 79 -0.09 -34.84 -19.96
C ARG A 79 0.05 -33.99 -21.22
N GLU A 80 0.65 -32.82 -21.07
CA GLU A 80 1.01 -31.97 -22.22
C GLU A 80 2.09 -32.65 -23.06
N ILE A 81 1.88 -32.64 -24.37
CA ILE A 81 2.84 -33.09 -25.38
C ILE A 81 3.59 -31.84 -25.84
N PHE A 82 4.92 -31.84 -25.68
CA PHE A 82 5.80 -30.74 -26.09
C PHE A 82 6.33 -30.96 -27.51
#